data_AF-A0A7W0R7Z0-F1
#
_entry.id   AF-A0A7W0R7Z0-F1
#
_cell.length_a   1.000
_cell.length_b   1.000
_cell.length_c   1.000
_cell.angle_alpha   90.00
_cell.angle_beta   90.00
_cell.angle_gamma   90.00
#
_symmetry.space_group_name_H-M   'P 1'
#
loop_
_entity.id
_entity.type
_entity.pdbx_description
1 polymer ?
#
loop_
_entity_poly.entity_id
_entity_poly.type
_entity_poly.pdbx_seq_one_letter_code
_entity_poly.pdbx_strand_id
1 'polypeptide(L)'
;MRIRNMVDLLRTRADAHPARVAYTFLESGEQVGDTLTWGTLDLRSRALGAAITSRVSPGSRVLVMLPPGIDFASAFFGILYA
;
A
#
# COMPACT_ATOMS: atom_id res chain seq x y z
N MET A 1 -18.30 -1.58 -10.82
CA MET A 1 -18.12 -1.58 -9.35
C MET A 1 -17.98 -0.13 -8.88
N ARG A 2 -18.71 0.30 -7.86
CA ARG A 2 -18.60 1.67 -7.31
C ARG A 2 -17.47 1.70 -6.29
N ILE A 3 -16.44 2.53 -6.52
CA ILE A 3 -15.31 2.72 -5.60
C ILE A 3 -15.76 3.64 -4.46
N ARG A 4 -15.61 3.21 -3.19
CA ARG A 4 -16.10 3.98 -2.03
C ARG A 4 -14.99 4.47 -1.11
N ASN A 5 -13.81 3.87 -1.17
CA ASN A 5 -12.65 4.25 -0.38
C ASN A 5 -11.35 3.87 -1.12
N MET A 6 -10.22 4.17 -0.50
CA MET A 6 -8.90 3.92 -1.10
C MET A 6 -8.59 2.42 -1.22
N VAL A 7 -9.07 1.58 -0.31
CA VAL A 7 -8.90 0.12 -0.38
C VAL A 7 -9.67 -0.45 -1.57
N ASP A 8 -10.92 -0.06 -1.78
CA ASP A 8 -11.73 -0.44 -2.94
C ASP A 8 -11.01 -0.06 -4.25
N LEU A 9 -10.41 1.13 -4.31
CA LEU A 9 -9.63 1.58 -5.46
C LEU A 9 -8.41 0.70 -5.71
N LEU A 10 -7.64 0.40 -4.66
CA LEU A 10 -6.44 -0.43 -4.75
C LEU A 10 -6.79 -1.84 -5.25
N ARG A 11 -7.80 -2.48 -4.65
CA ARG A 11 -8.28 -3.81 -5.08
C ARG A 11 -8.70 -3.80 -6.55
N THR A 12 -9.51 -2.83 -6.93
CA THR A 12 -9.99 -2.70 -8.33
C THR A 12 -8.83 -2.64 -9.32
N ARG A 13 -7.77 -1.89 -9.00
CA ARG A 13 -6.59 -1.75 -9.87
C ARG A 13 -5.70 -2.99 -9.86
N ALA A 14 -5.52 -3.61 -8.70
CA ALA A 14 -4.76 -4.84 -8.56
C ALA A 14 -5.41 -6.00 -9.32
N ASP A 15 -6.74 -6.10 -9.27
CA ASP A 15 -7.49 -7.13 -10.00
C ASP A 15 -7.45 -6.89 -11.52
N ALA A 16 -7.61 -5.63 -11.96
CA ALA A 16 -7.61 -5.30 -13.39
C ALA A 16 -6.23 -5.38 -14.04
N HIS A 17 -5.18 -4.92 -13.34
CA HIS A 17 -3.84 -4.74 -13.90
C HIS A 17 -2.72 -5.09 -12.89
N PRO A 18 -2.62 -6.34 -12.44
CA PRO A 18 -1.74 -6.72 -11.33
C PRO A 18 -0.26 -6.44 -11.61
N ALA A 19 0.18 -6.60 -12.86
CA ALA A 19 1.57 -6.40 -13.28
C ALA A 19 1.90 -4.94 -13.63
N ARG A 20 0.91 -4.05 -13.75
CA ARG A 20 1.16 -2.64 -14.10
C ARG A 20 1.78 -1.91 -12.91
N VAL A 21 2.82 -1.11 -13.18
CA VAL A 21 3.46 -0.25 -12.18
C VAL A 21 2.44 0.74 -11.60
N ALA A 22 2.37 0.78 -10.27
CA ALA A 22 1.58 1.70 -9.49
C ALA A 22 2.42 2.89 -9.02
N TYR A 23 3.60 2.59 -8.48
CA TYR A 23 4.54 3.57 -7.97
C TYR A 23 5.97 3.22 -8.39
N THR A 24 6.75 4.27 -8.65
CA THR A 24 8.20 4.23 -8.77
C THR A 24 8.74 5.25 -7.78
N PHE A 25 9.62 4.83 -6.89
CA PHE A 25 10.31 5.74 -5.98
C PHE A 25 11.50 6.36 -6.73
N LEU A 26 11.67 7.67 -6.59
CA LEU A 26 12.79 8.36 -7.20
C LEU A 26 13.83 8.66 -6.13
N GLU A 27 14.95 7.94 -6.17
CA GLU A 27 16.10 8.19 -5.33
C GLU A 27 16.69 9.58 -5.65
N SER A 28 16.92 10.37 -4.61
CA SER A 28 17.35 11.78 -4.73
C SER A 28 16.44 12.64 -5.64
N GLY A 29 15.20 12.21 -5.89
CA GLY A 29 14.22 12.93 -6.70
C GLY A 29 14.33 12.73 -8.22
N GLU A 30 15.38 12.09 -8.71
CA GLU A 30 15.65 11.98 -10.17
C GLU A 30 16.01 10.56 -10.62
N GLN A 31 16.66 9.76 -9.76
CA GLN A 31 17.09 8.42 -10.13
C GLN A 31 15.95 7.43 -9.91
N VAL A 32 15.63 6.65 -10.95
CA VAL A 32 14.63 5.58 -10.82
C VAL A 32 15.15 4.54 -9.83
N GLY A 33 14.49 4.47 -8.67
CA GLY A 33 14.72 3.44 -7.66
C GLY A 33 13.68 2.33 -7.78
N ASP A 34 13.28 1.79 -6.62
CA ASP A 34 12.35 0.67 -6.55
C ASP A 34 10.96 0.97 -7.14
N THR A 35 10.32 -0.08 -7.63
CA THR A 35 8.96 -0.03 -8.19
C THR A 35 8.01 -0.97 -7.46
N LEU A 36 6.74 -0.57 -7.38
CA LEU A 36 5.64 -1.41 -6.93
C LEU A 36 4.60 -1.52 -8.03
N THR A 37 4.22 -2.74 -8.37
CA THR A 37 3.03 -3.01 -9.21
C THR A 37 1.76 -2.95 -8.37
N TRP A 38 0.61 -2.79 -9.01
CA TRP A 38 -0.69 -2.80 -8.30
C TRP A 38 -0.91 -4.10 -7.52
N GLY A 39 -0.56 -5.25 -8.10
CA GLY A 39 -0.69 -6.55 -7.46
C GLY A 39 0.20 -6.69 -6.23
N THR A 40 1.47 -6.29 -6.34
CA THR A 40 2.42 -6.35 -5.21
C THR A 40 2.01 -5.38 -4.11
N LEU A 41 1.58 -4.17 -4.45
CA LEU A 41 1.08 -3.19 -3.48
C LEU A 41 -0.13 -3.73 -2.72
N ASP A 42 -1.12 -4.30 -3.41
CA ASP A 42 -2.31 -4.88 -2.76
C ASP A 42 -1.94 -6.04 -1.84
N LEU A 43 -1.10 -6.97 -2.32
CA LEU A 43 -0.66 -8.14 -1.55
C LEU A 43 0.07 -7.72 -0.27
N ARG A 44 1.07 -6.83 -0.37
CA ARG A 44 1.85 -6.35 0.77
C ARG A 44 0.97 -5.59 1.77
N SER A 45 0.06 -4.75 1.26
CA SER A 45 -0.83 -3.96 2.10
C SER A 45 -1.80 -4.86 2.88
N ARG A 46 -2.40 -5.87 2.26
CA ARG A 46 -3.28 -6.84 2.95
C ARG A 46 -2.53 -7.62 4.03
N ALA A 47 -1.31 -8.08 3.72
CA ALA A 47 -0.48 -8.79 4.69
C ALA A 47 -0.16 -7.91 5.90
N LEU A 48 0.18 -6.64 5.69
CA LEU A 48 0.42 -5.70 6.77
C LEU A 48 -0.86 -5.38 7.57
N GLY A 49 -2.00 -5.18 6.91
CA GLY A 49 -3.28 -4.93 7.59
C GLY A 49 -3.70 -6.09 8.50
N ALA A 50 -3.52 -7.34 8.04
CA ALA A 50 -3.72 -8.52 8.88
C ALA A 50 -2.75 -8.53 10.08
N ALA A 51 -1.48 -8.17 9.89
CA ALA A 51 -0.52 -8.06 10.97
C ALA A 51 -0.89 -6.96 11.99
N ILE A 52 -1.40 -5.81 11.54
CA ILE A 52 -1.83 -4.71 12.42
C ILE A 52 -3.05 -5.11 13.25
N THR A 53 -4.09 -5.67 12.62
CA THR A 53 -5.33 -6.09 13.31
C THR A 53 -5.10 -7.17 14.37
N SER A 54 -4.04 -7.97 14.23
CA SER A 54 -3.63 -8.91 15.28
C SER A 54 -3.03 -8.26 16.54
N ARG A 55 -2.71 -6.95 16.50
CA ARG A 55 -1.98 -6.24 17.57
C ARG A 55 -2.75 -5.07 18.18
N VAL A 56 -3.67 -4.46 17.42
CA VAL A 56 -4.42 -3.29 17.86
C VAL A 56 -5.89 -3.40 17.45
N SER A 57 -6.77 -2.70 18.18
CA SER A 57 -8.21 -2.68 17.90
C SER A 57 -8.56 -1.73 16.75
N PRO A 58 -9.65 -1.98 16.00
CA PRO A 58 -10.17 -1.02 15.03
C PRO A 58 -10.38 0.38 15.62
N GLY A 59 -10.04 1.42 14.84
CA GLY A 59 -10.07 2.81 15.29
C GLY A 59 -8.81 3.27 16.04
N SER A 60 -7.85 2.38 16.29
CA SER A 60 -6.54 2.76 16.81
C SER A 60 -5.77 3.64 15.82
N ARG A 61 -4.96 4.56 16.34
CA ARG A 61 -4.08 5.41 15.52
C ARG A 61 -2.75 4.69 15.31
N VAL A 62 -2.29 4.63 14.07
CA VAL A 62 -1.00 4.06 13.69
C VAL A 62 -0.06 5.18 13.21
N LEU A 63 1.14 5.24 13.79
CA LEU A 63 2.22 6.10 13.31
C LEU A 63 3.06 5.35 12.28
N VAL A 64 3.23 5.91 11.09
CA VAL A 64 4.19 5.41 10.08
C VAL A 64 5.52 6.08 10.31
N MET A 65 6.51 5.33 10.78
CA MET A 65 7.88 5.79 10.96
C MET A 65 8.80 4.94 10.08
N LEU A 66 8.98 5.38 8.84
CA LEU A 66 9.80 4.71 7.83
C LEU A 66 10.77 5.73 7.22
N PRO A 67 11.96 5.29 6.77
CA PRO A 67 12.78 6.12 5.90
C PRO A 67 12.03 6.41 4.59
N PRO A 68 12.43 7.45 3.83
CA PRO A 68 11.92 7.66 2.48
C PRO A 68 12.16 6.41 1.62
N GLY A 69 11.11 5.91 0.97
CA GLY A 69 11.22 4.72 0.15
C GLY A 69 9.86 4.23 -0.37
N ILE A 70 9.92 3.23 -1.24
CA ILE A 70 8.74 2.68 -1.92
C ILE A 70 7.73 2.03 -0.96
N ASP A 71 8.18 1.57 0.21
CA ASP A 71 7.36 0.84 1.17
C ASP A 71 6.32 1.71 1.88
N PHE A 72 6.46 3.04 1.84
CA PHE A 72 5.47 3.95 2.42
C PHE A 72 4.06 3.70 1.86
N ALA A 73 3.93 3.44 0.56
CA ALA A 73 2.64 3.15 -0.06
C ALA A 73 2.01 1.89 0.55
N SER A 74 2.79 0.81 0.69
CA SER A 74 2.32 -0.44 1.30
C SER A 74 1.95 -0.25 2.78
N ALA A 75 2.71 0.57 3.50
CA ALA A 75 2.42 0.91 4.90
C ALA A 75 1.10 1.67 5.06
N PHE A 76 0.92 2.73 4.26
CA PHE A 76 -0.28 3.54 4.27
C PHE A 76 -1.53 2.72 3.94
N PHE A 77 -1.53 1.95 2.85
CA PHE A 77 -2.66 1.10 2.49
C PHE A 77 -2.86 -0.05 3.47
N GLY A 78 -1.78 -0.60 4.05
CA GLY A 78 -1.88 -1.63 5.08
C GLY A 78 -2.60 -1.16 6.33
N ILE A 79 -2.39 0.09 6.74
CA ILE A 79 -3.16 0.71 7.84
C ILE A 79 -4.64 0.87 7.46
N LEU A 80 -4.94 1.23 6.22
CA LEU A 80 -6.33 1.35 5.76
C LEU A 80 -7.02 -0.02 5.58
N TYR A 81 -6.23 -1.08 5.42
CA TYR A 81 -6.71 -2.46 5.37
C TYR A 81 -7.04 -3.05 6.74
N ALA A 82 -6.46 -2.48 7.80
CA ALA A 82 -6.63 -2.89 9.18
C ALA A 82 -7.90 -2.31 9.79
#